data_AF-A0A3C1KCP7-F1
#
_entry.id   AF-A0A3C1KCP7-F1
#
_cell.length_a   1.000
_cell.length_b   1.000
_cell.length_c   1.000
_cell.angle_alpha   90.00
_cell.angle_beta   90.00
_cell.angle_gamma   90.00
#
_symmetry.space_group_name_H-M   'P 1'
#
loop_
_entity.id
_entity.type
_entity.pdbx_description
1 polymer ?
#
loop_
_entity_poly.entity_id
_entity_poly.type
_entity_poly.pdbx_seq_one_letter_code
_entity_poly.pdbx_strand_id
1 'polypeptide(L)'
;PLVDDLSRRVGRLVFNGYPTGVRVSWGQHHGGPWPATNTLHTSVGVTAIRRFLRPFAWQDAPEALLPIELRDATTSVPRRVDGILRLATLGA
;
A
#
# COMPACT_ATOMS: atom_id res chain seq x y z
N PRO A 1 10.50 24.17 8.34
CA PRO A 1 9.17 24.65 8.79
C PRO A 1 8.55 23.73 9.86
N LEU A 2 7.52 24.17 10.60
CA LEU A 2 6.86 23.32 11.61
C LEU A 2 6.37 21.99 11.03
N VAL A 3 5.82 22.03 9.81
CA VAL A 3 5.40 20.83 9.07
C VAL A 3 6.54 19.83 8.88
N ASP A 4 7.76 20.29 8.60
CA ASP A 4 8.92 19.40 8.43
C ASP A 4 9.35 18.75 9.74
N ASP A 5 9.29 19.49 10.85
CA ASP A 5 9.64 18.93 12.16
C ASP A 5 8.61 17.91 12.63
N LEU A 6 7.32 18.20 12.45
CA LEU A 6 6.25 17.28 12.84
C LEU A 6 6.17 16.06 11.92
N SER A 7 6.36 16.20 10.61
CA SER A 7 6.23 15.08 9.65
C SER A 7 7.23 13.96 9.89
N ARG A 8 8.38 14.25 10.52
CA ARG A 8 9.37 13.24 10.96
C ARG A 8 8.95 12.47 12.20
N ARG A 9 7.94 12.94 12.94
CA ARG A 9 7.56 12.43 14.27
C ARG A 9 6.16 11.81 14.32
N VAL A 10 5.29 12.10 13.35
CA VAL A 10 3.88 11.67 13.37
C VAL A 10 3.51 10.89 12.12
N GLY A 11 2.54 9.98 12.24
CA GLY A 11 1.99 9.27 11.08
C GLY A 11 0.89 10.03 10.34
N ARG A 12 0.32 11.09 10.92
CA ARG A 12 -0.75 11.91 10.31
C ARG A 12 -0.75 13.33 10.86
N LEU A 13 -0.80 14.31 9.96
CA LEU A 13 -1.00 15.72 10.29
C LEU A 13 -2.44 16.13 10.02
N VAL A 14 -2.98 16.98 10.88
CA VAL A 14 -4.32 17.55 10.74
C VAL A 14 -4.17 19.07 10.81
N PHE A 15 -4.75 19.77 9.85
CA PHE A 15 -4.74 21.24 9.79
C PHE A 15 -6.15 21.75 10.15
N ASN A 16 -6.23 22.76 11.02
CA ASN A 16 -7.49 23.39 11.44
C ASN A 16 -8.58 22.40 11.88
N GLY A 17 -8.20 21.40 12.68
CA GLY A 17 -9.11 20.38 13.17
C GLY A 17 -8.51 19.57 14.31
N TYR A 18 -9.31 18.66 14.87
CA TYR A 18 -8.89 17.79 15.97
C TYR A 18 -8.50 16.39 15.45
N PRO A 19 -7.50 15.73 16.08
CA PRO A 19 -6.96 14.46 15.59
C PRO A 19 -7.81 13.24 15.95
N THR A 20 -8.87 13.39 16.74
CA THR A 20 -9.68 12.29 17.29
C THR A 20 -10.39 11.46 16.20
N GLY A 21 -10.85 12.10 15.13
CA GLY A 21 -11.45 11.41 13.99
C GLY A 21 -10.42 10.60 13.19
N VAL A 22 -10.74 9.32 12.93
CA VAL A 22 -9.94 8.40 12.11
C VAL A 22 -10.82 7.88 10.97
N ARG A 23 -10.52 8.28 9.73
CA ARG A 23 -11.32 7.90 8.55
C ARG A 23 -10.80 6.59 7.95
N VAL A 24 -11.69 5.63 7.72
CA VAL A 24 -11.36 4.43 6.94
C VAL A 24 -11.35 4.80 5.45
N SER A 25 -10.17 4.94 4.86
CA SER A 25 -10.00 5.37 3.45
C SER A 25 -8.68 4.87 2.85
N TRP A 26 -8.47 5.12 1.55
CA TRP A 26 -7.21 4.83 0.85
C TRP A 26 -6.04 5.69 1.32
N GLY A 27 -6.29 6.92 1.77
CA GLY A 27 -5.26 7.87 2.21
C GLY A 27 -4.96 7.85 3.71
N GLN A 28 -5.56 6.93 4.47
CA GLN A 28 -5.38 6.88 5.92
C GLN A 28 -4.03 6.27 6.30
N HIS A 29 -3.33 6.94 7.23
CA HIS A 29 -2.22 6.37 7.97
C HIS A 29 -2.46 6.51 9.47
N HIS A 30 -2.82 5.40 10.12
CA HIS A 30 -2.98 5.28 11.56
C HIS A 30 -1.78 4.49 12.10
N GLY A 31 -0.78 5.23 12.56
CA GLY A 31 0.55 4.75 12.91
C GLY A 31 1.50 5.94 13.07
N GLY A 32 2.79 5.73 12.79
CA GLY A 32 3.85 6.73 12.94
C GLY A 32 5.14 6.11 13.49
N PRO A 33 6.19 6.91 13.68
CA PRO A 33 7.40 6.45 14.35
C PRO A 33 7.13 5.86 15.73
N TRP A 34 8.03 5.01 16.23
CA TRP A 34 7.99 4.51 17.60
C TRP A 34 7.87 5.68 18.60
N PRO A 35 6.99 5.62 19.62
CA PRO A 35 6.22 4.46 20.08
C PRO A 35 4.81 4.32 19.48
N ALA A 36 4.42 5.17 18.52
CA ALA A 36 3.07 5.11 17.95
C ALA A 36 2.81 3.77 17.21
N THR A 37 3.83 3.23 16.56
CA THR A 37 3.82 1.85 16.07
C THR A 37 5.24 1.29 15.97
N ASN A 38 5.34 0.00 15.65
CA ASN A 38 6.59 -0.74 15.44
C ASN A 38 6.72 -1.25 13.99
N THR A 39 5.92 -0.72 13.06
CA THR A 39 5.90 -1.12 11.64
C THR A 39 5.82 0.10 10.72
N LEU A 40 6.17 -0.08 9.44
CA LEU A 40 6.02 0.94 8.39
C LEU A 40 4.58 1.00 7.82
N HIS A 41 3.68 0.14 8.30
CA HIS A 41 2.32 0.03 7.80
C HIS A 41 1.30 0.77 8.69
N THR A 42 0.17 1.12 8.09
CA THR A 42 -1.00 1.59 8.83
C THR A 42 -1.80 0.44 9.43
N SER A 43 -2.41 0.65 10.60
CA SER A 43 -3.35 -0.30 11.19
C SER A 43 -4.82 -0.09 10.75
N VAL A 44 -5.14 1.07 10.16
CA VAL A 44 -6.48 1.44 9.66
C VAL A 44 -6.40 1.96 8.23
N GLY A 45 -7.42 1.67 7.42
CA GLY A 45 -7.49 2.07 6.01
C GLY A 45 -7.12 0.93 5.06
N VAL A 46 -7.33 1.14 3.77
CA VAL A 46 -7.28 0.05 2.78
C VAL A 46 -5.88 -0.58 2.67
N THR A 47 -4.84 0.22 2.84
CA THR A 47 -3.45 -0.25 2.77
C THR A 47 -3.00 -1.05 4.01
N ALA A 48 -3.84 -1.15 5.06
CA ALA A 48 -3.55 -1.95 6.27
C ALA A 48 -3.43 -3.46 5.98
N ILE A 49 -4.02 -3.94 4.87
CA ILE A 49 -3.89 -5.33 4.42
C ILE A 49 -2.43 -5.74 4.21
N ARG A 50 -1.54 -4.79 3.89
CA ARG A 50 -0.11 -5.04 3.66
C ARG A 50 0.61 -5.67 4.85
N ARG A 51 0.09 -5.50 6.07
CA ARG A 51 0.63 -6.15 7.29
C ARG A 51 0.55 -7.68 7.25
N PHE A 52 -0.33 -8.23 6.42
CA PHE A 52 -0.61 -9.66 6.34
C PHE A 52 -0.16 -10.28 5.01
N LEU A 53 0.60 -9.54 4.20
CA LEU A 53 1.12 -9.99 2.92
C LEU A 53 2.64 -10.14 2.99
N ARG A 54 3.18 -11.06 2.20
CA ARG A 54 4.64 -11.22 1.99
C ARG A 54 4.93 -11.21 0.49
N PRO A 55 5.91 -10.43 0.00
CA PRO A 55 6.35 -10.56 -1.39
C PRO A 55 6.99 -11.94 -1.63
N PHE A 56 6.78 -12.49 -2.83
CA PHE A 56 7.39 -13.74 -3.29
C PHE A 56 7.73 -13.59 -4.78
N ALA A 57 8.94 -14.02 -5.16
CA ALA A 57 9.45 -13.86 -6.52
C ALA A 57 9.52 -15.21 -7.24
N TRP A 58 9.17 -15.19 -8.53
CA TRP A 58 9.32 -16.30 -9.45
C TRP A 58 10.39 -15.93 -10.46
N GLN A 59 11.43 -16.76 -10.60
CA GLN A 59 12.50 -16.56 -11.57
C GLN A 59 12.56 -17.79 -12.48
N ASP A 60 12.57 -17.56 -13.80
CA ASP A 60 12.63 -18.60 -14.84
C ASP A 60 11.59 -19.72 -14.66
N ALA A 61 10.48 -19.42 -13.97
CA ALA A 61 9.45 -20.41 -13.67
C ALA A 61 8.59 -20.68 -14.91
N PRO A 62 8.28 -21.95 -15.23
CA PRO A 62 7.36 -22.26 -16.31
C PRO A 62 5.97 -21.72 -16.00
N GLU A 63 5.27 -21.23 -17.02
CA GLU A 63 3.97 -20.55 -16.88
C GLU A 63 2.92 -21.39 -16.13
N ALA A 64 2.95 -22.72 -16.30
CA ALA A 64 2.04 -23.65 -15.63
C ALA A 64 2.18 -23.63 -14.09
N LEU A 65 3.34 -23.25 -13.56
CA LEU A 65 3.57 -23.11 -12.11
C LEU A 65 3.24 -21.70 -11.60
N LEU A 66 3.09 -20.72 -12.48
CA LEU A 66 2.75 -19.36 -12.08
C LEU A 66 1.29 -19.26 -11.62
N PRO A 67 1.02 -18.51 -10.52
CA PRO A 67 -0.30 -17.98 -10.22
C PRO A 67 -0.88 -17.26 -11.43
N ILE A 68 -2.20 -17.34 -11.60
CA ILE A 68 -2.87 -16.77 -12.79
C ILE A 68 -2.57 -15.28 -12.95
N GLU A 69 -2.47 -14.54 -11.85
CA GLU A 69 -2.20 -13.11 -11.80
C GLU A 69 -0.81 -12.74 -12.35
N LEU A 70 0.13 -13.68 -12.35
CA LEU A 70 1.50 -13.48 -12.81
C LEU A 70 1.74 -13.96 -14.25
N ARG A 71 0.76 -14.59 -14.89
CA ARG A 71 0.86 -15.03 -16.29
C ARG A 71 0.73 -13.86 -17.26
N ASP A 72 1.44 -13.90 -18.38
CA ASP A 72 1.53 -12.77 -19.31
C ASP A 72 0.16 -12.34 -19.88
N ALA A 73 -0.68 -13.31 -20.22
CA ALA A 73 -2.00 -13.09 -20.80
C ALA A 73 -3.01 -12.42 -19.83
N THR A 74 -2.77 -12.47 -18.51
CA THR A 74 -3.74 -11.98 -17.52
C THR A 74 -3.78 -10.47 -17.45
N THR A 75 -4.95 -9.86 -17.61
CA THR A 75 -5.13 -8.39 -17.53
C THR A 75 -6.17 -7.97 -16.49
N SER A 76 -6.62 -8.90 -15.64
CA SER A 76 -7.66 -8.68 -14.64
C SER A 76 -7.20 -7.93 -13.39
N VAL A 77 -5.89 -7.74 -13.21
CA VAL A 77 -5.30 -7.01 -12.08
C VAL A 77 -4.29 -5.96 -12.56
N PRO A 78 -4.13 -4.82 -11.86
CA PRO A 78 -3.07 -3.87 -12.17
C PRO A 78 -1.68 -4.48 -11.96
N ARG A 79 -0.75 -4.20 -12.87
CA ARG A 79 0.62 -4.73 -12.85
C ARG A 79 1.63 -3.63 -13.12
N ARG A 80 2.87 -3.81 -12.66
CA ARG A 80 3.99 -2.95 -13.04
C ARG A 80 5.00 -3.77 -13.83
N VAL A 81 5.22 -3.41 -15.10
CA VAL A 81 6.15 -4.08 -16.02
C VAL A 81 7.20 -3.04 -16.42
N ASP A 82 8.48 -3.32 -16.16
CA ASP A 82 9.59 -2.41 -16.42
C ASP A 82 9.37 -0.98 -15.90
N GLY A 83 8.80 -0.88 -14.69
CA GLY A 83 8.48 0.40 -14.05
C GLY A 83 7.17 1.05 -14.51
N ILE A 84 6.52 0.57 -15.58
CA ILE A 84 5.28 1.14 -16.13
C ILE A 84 4.05 0.48 -15.49
N LEU A 85 3.14 1.30 -14.92
CA LEU A 85 1.87 0.82 -14.40
C LEU A 85 0.90 0.50 -15.55
N ARG A 86 0.43 -0.74 -15.60
CA ARG A 86 -0.63 -1.22 -16.49
C ARG A 86 -1.87 -1.46 -15.64
N LEU A 87 -2.97 -0.77 -15.94
CA LEU A 87 -4.23 -0.95 -15.23
C LEU A 87 -4.94 -2.22 -15.71
N ALA A 88 -5.83 -2.75 -14.88
CA ALA A 88 -6.67 -3.86 -15.27
C ALA A 88 -7.60 -3.43 -16.42
N THR A 89 -7.68 -4.25 -17.46
CA THR A 89 -8.69 -4.12 -18.51
C THR A 89 -9.75 -5.17 -18.23
N LEU A 90 -10.76 -4.79 -17.47
CA LEU A 90 -12.01 -5.54 -17.45
C LEU A 90 -12.71 -5.22 -18.77
N GLY A 91 -13.15 -6.24 -19.51
CA GLY A 91 -13.93 -6.05 -20.73
C GLY A 91 -15.06 -5.06 -20.47
N ALA A 92 -15.23 -4.09 -21.38
CA ALA A 92 -16.35 -3.16 -21.36
C ALA A 92 -17.69 -3.90 -21.40
#